data_AF-A0A1B8HA34-F1
#
_entry.id   AF-A0A1B8HA34-F1
#
_cell.length_a   1.000
_cell.length_b   1.000
_cell.length_c   1.000
_cell.angle_alpha   90.00
_cell.angle_beta   90.00
_cell.angle_gamma   90.00
#
_symmetry.space_group_name_H-M   'P 1'
#
loop_
_entity.id
_entity.type
_entity.pdbx_description
1 polymer ?
#
loop_
_entity_poly.entity_id
_entity_poly.type
_entity_poly.pdbx_seq_one_letter_code
_entity_poly.pdbx_strand_id
1 'polypeptide(L)'
;MSVVAYGKEGGWSFIHDFLNSPERGNGRYINNKISYDTFDAGSHIARENTTWNGIGKIGQPAEVTYSFPTWDGMYKNGFGDKGLQGFNANQQTQARLSLQSWSDVANIKFTEVNAGRGEIYTNITFGYINDKYTQAYAMLPFSRDEWGRPYTDSRGYDVSGQTWYSSTPGALNITPENGNYGRLTITHEIGHSLGLMHPGDYNAGQGSPSYKNADYAEDTRQYSVMSYWSEKMTGGDNKGSYASAPMLDDITAIQKLYGANYNTRSDDTVYGFNSNTGRDYYSAKSGSDKLIFSIWDGGGNDTLDFSRYSDDQRIILESGKFSDVGGLTGNVSIAHGVVIENAIGGRGNDVIIGNDADNILKGNAGDDVLYGGAGQDTLWGGIGQDIFVFSAVTDSLYAQPDRIMDFSTGLDRIDLQGLNQNRFGDKFIHFVNEFSGRSGEAMLSYDDDRNLTELLINIGGNQYQPDFKVDIVGTVNVATDFIV
;
A
#
# COMPACT_ATOMS: atom_id res chain seq x y z
N MET A 1 12.28 -8.81 7.50
CA MET A 1 13.50 -8.83 8.33
C MET A 1 13.21 -7.94 9.52
N SER A 2 13.47 -8.38 10.76
CA SER A 2 13.22 -7.51 11.93
C SER A 2 14.12 -6.28 11.88
N VAL A 3 13.60 -5.15 12.33
CA VAL A 3 14.29 -3.88 12.61
C VAL A 3 15.48 -4.14 13.55
N VAL A 4 16.62 -4.54 12.99
CA VAL A 4 17.87 -4.71 13.74
C VAL A 4 18.50 -3.34 13.84
N ALA A 5 18.48 -2.78 15.05
CA ALA A 5 19.31 -1.67 15.56
C ALA A 5 20.16 -0.97 14.48
N TYR A 6 19.68 0.20 14.03
CA TYR A 6 20.26 1.05 12.98
C TYR A 6 21.62 1.68 13.39
N GLY A 7 22.61 0.85 13.69
CA GLY A 7 23.99 1.25 13.89
C GLY A 7 24.79 1.06 12.59
N LYS A 8 24.83 2.07 11.71
CA LYS A 8 25.78 2.15 10.60
C LYS A 8 26.20 3.59 10.32
N GLU A 9 27.44 3.74 9.84
CA GLU A 9 28.20 4.98 9.66
C GLU A 9 27.71 5.89 8.50
N GLY A 10 26.56 5.62 7.86
CA GLY A 10 25.99 6.41 6.76
C GLY A 10 24.63 5.89 6.23
N GLY A 11 23.89 6.75 5.53
CA GLY A 11 22.54 6.50 5.01
C GLY A 11 22.52 5.70 3.71
N TRP A 12 23.57 5.80 2.88
CA TRP A 12 23.63 5.16 1.56
C TRP A 12 23.42 3.65 1.59
N SER A 13 23.88 2.94 2.63
CA SER A 13 23.70 1.48 2.68
C SER A 13 22.23 1.04 2.69
N PHE A 14 21.34 1.83 3.31
CA PHE A 14 19.90 1.57 3.31
C PHE A 14 19.29 1.79 1.94
N ILE A 15 19.66 2.90 1.30
CA ILE A 15 19.17 3.29 -0.02
C ILE A 15 19.69 2.34 -1.10
N HIS A 16 20.95 1.93 -1.01
CA HIS A 16 21.54 0.93 -1.92
C HIS A 16 20.79 -0.39 -1.87
N ASP A 17 20.50 -0.91 -0.67
CA ASP A 17 19.75 -2.16 -0.49
C ASP A 17 18.33 -2.03 -1.07
N PHE A 18 17.68 -0.87 -0.88
CA PHE A 18 16.38 -0.57 -1.46
C PHE A 18 16.41 -0.55 -3.00
N LEU A 19 17.30 0.25 -3.60
CA LEU A 19 17.39 0.43 -5.06
C LEU A 19 17.74 -0.87 -5.79
N ASN A 20 18.48 -1.78 -5.15
CA ASN A 20 18.98 -3.01 -5.79
C ASN A 20 18.17 -4.28 -5.44
N SER A 21 17.15 -4.18 -4.59
CA SER A 21 16.34 -5.32 -4.16
C SER A 21 14.90 -5.24 -4.65
N PRO A 22 14.56 -5.84 -5.81
CA PRO A 22 13.17 -6.03 -6.19
C PRO A 22 12.43 -6.85 -5.13
N GLU A 23 11.30 -6.34 -4.62
CA GLU A 23 10.54 -7.02 -3.57
C GLU A 23 9.92 -8.35 -4.06
N ARG A 24 9.50 -8.39 -5.33
CA ARG A 24 8.81 -9.52 -5.96
C ARG A 24 9.01 -9.58 -7.48
N GLY A 25 8.54 -10.66 -8.11
CA GLY A 25 8.54 -10.88 -9.56
C GLY A 25 9.89 -11.30 -10.15
N ASN A 26 10.08 -11.02 -11.45
CA ASN A 26 11.33 -11.23 -12.19
C ASN A 26 11.86 -12.68 -12.18
N GLY A 27 10.96 -13.67 -12.19
CA GLY A 27 11.33 -15.09 -12.21
C GLY A 27 12.01 -15.59 -10.92
N ARG A 28 11.90 -14.84 -9.82
CA ARG A 28 12.49 -15.19 -8.53
C ARG A 28 11.70 -16.30 -7.85
N TYR A 29 12.36 -16.97 -6.92
CA TYR A 29 11.72 -17.92 -6.01
C TYR A 29 11.85 -17.43 -4.56
N ILE A 30 10.72 -17.34 -3.87
CA ILE A 30 10.64 -16.99 -2.45
C ILE A 30 9.89 -18.14 -1.76
N ASN A 31 10.43 -18.64 -0.64
CA ASN A 31 9.85 -19.77 0.09
C ASN A 31 9.52 -21.01 -0.78
N ASN A 32 10.37 -21.32 -1.76
CA ASN A 32 10.18 -22.39 -2.75
C ASN A 32 8.95 -22.24 -3.66
N LYS A 33 8.47 -21.01 -3.86
CA LYS A 33 7.40 -20.67 -4.79
C LYS A 33 7.89 -19.62 -5.77
N ILE A 34 7.35 -19.64 -6.99
CA ILE A 34 7.59 -18.55 -7.93
C ILE A 34 7.04 -17.26 -7.32
N SER A 35 7.81 -16.19 -7.45
CA SER A 35 7.41 -14.84 -7.06
C SER A 35 6.72 -14.18 -8.25
N TYR A 36 5.47 -13.77 -8.07
CA TYR A 36 4.71 -13.07 -9.09
C TYR A 36 4.91 -11.58 -8.93
N ASP A 37 4.93 -10.83 -10.03
CA ASP A 37 4.67 -9.40 -9.93
C ASP A 37 3.19 -9.14 -9.63
N THR A 38 2.83 -7.89 -9.37
CA THR A 38 1.45 -7.53 -9.01
C THR A 38 0.46 -7.75 -10.15
N PHE A 39 0.87 -7.64 -11.42
CA PHE A 39 -0.03 -7.83 -12.56
C PHE A 39 -0.31 -9.31 -12.82
N ASP A 40 0.70 -10.16 -12.66
CA ASP A 40 0.56 -11.62 -12.67
C ASP A 40 -0.35 -12.08 -11.53
N ALA A 41 -0.11 -11.60 -10.30
CA ALA A 41 -0.94 -11.91 -9.14
C ALA A 41 -2.39 -11.42 -9.31
N GLY A 42 -2.59 -10.16 -9.70
CA GLY A 42 -3.91 -9.61 -9.95
C GLY A 42 -4.66 -10.38 -11.05
N SER A 43 -3.94 -10.80 -12.10
CA SER A 43 -4.51 -11.65 -13.15
C SER A 43 -4.90 -13.05 -12.67
N HIS A 44 -4.12 -13.62 -11.75
CA HIS A 44 -4.37 -14.93 -11.16
C HIS A 44 -5.57 -14.91 -10.20
N ILE A 45 -5.71 -13.84 -9.40
CA ILE A 45 -6.88 -13.61 -8.54
C ILE A 45 -8.14 -13.43 -9.40
N ALA A 46 -8.05 -12.70 -10.51
CA ALA A 46 -9.16 -12.46 -11.45
C ALA A 46 -9.30 -13.53 -12.56
N ARG A 47 -8.74 -14.74 -12.38
CA ARG A 47 -8.59 -15.75 -13.46
C ARG A 47 -9.89 -16.20 -14.12
N GLU A 48 -11.01 -16.15 -13.39
CA GLU A 48 -12.33 -16.50 -13.93
C GLU A 48 -12.91 -15.43 -14.88
N ASN A 49 -12.31 -14.24 -14.94
CA ASN A 49 -12.75 -13.10 -15.78
C ASN A 49 -14.26 -12.84 -15.70
N THR A 50 -14.85 -13.03 -14.53
CA THR A 50 -16.30 -12.99 -14.34
C THR A 50 -16.67 -11.71 -13.59
N THR A 51 -17.57 -10.93 -14.17
CA THR A 51 -17.98 -9.62 -13.63
C THR A 51 -19.50 -9.48 -13.66
N TRP A 52 -20.05 -8.45 -13.02
CA TRP A 52 -21.46 -8.10 -13.14
C TRP A 52 -21.88 -7.60 -14.53
N ASN A 53 -20.93 -7.30 -15.42
CA ASN A 53 -21.19 -7.01 -16.84
C ASN A 53 -21.30 -8.28 -17.71
N GLY A 54 -20.97 -9.45 -17.15
CA GLY A 54 -21.01 -10.75 -17.81
C GLY A 54 -19.66 -11.46 -17.80
N ILE A 55 -19.68 -12.76 -18.09
CA ILE A 55 -18.47 -13.58 -18.20
C ILE A 55 -17.61 -13.06 -19.37
N GLY A 56 -16.32 -12.83 -19.11
CA GLY A 56 -15.36 -12.27 -20.07
C GLY A 56 -15.54 -10.78 -20.36
N LYS A 57 -16.43 -10.07 -19.66
CA LYS A 57 -16.66 -8.62 -19.82
C LYS A 57 -15.86 -7.87 -18.75
N ILE A 58 -14.57 -7.66 -19.03
CA ILE A 58 -13.61 -7.02 -18.11
C ILE A 58 -13.30 -5.57 -18.52
N GLY A 59 -12.78 -4.78 -17.57
CA GLY A 59 -12.36 -3.39 -17.76
C GLY A 59 -13.50 -2.39 -17.95
N GLN A 60 -14.75 -2.76 -17.65
CA GLN A 60 -15.93 -1.91 -17.84
C GLN A 60 -16.55 -1.54 -16.48
N PRO A 61 -17.03 -0.30 -16.32
CA PRO A 61 -17.73 0.12 -15.11
C PRO A 61 -19.00 -0.72 -14.90
N ALA A 62 -19.44 -0.87 -13.64
CA ALA A 62 -20.64 -1.62 -13.30
C ALA A 62 -21.52 -0.89 -12.27
N GLU A 63 -22.83 -0.95 -12.43
CA GLU A 63 -23.79 -0.62 -11.38
C GLU A 63 -24.23 -1.91 -10.69
N VAL A 64 -24.03 -1.99 -9.37
CA VAL A 64 -24.26 -3.20 -8.57
C VAL A 64 -25.20 -2.87 -7.43
N THR A 65 -26.35 -3.56 -7.40
CA THR A 65 -27.31 -3.41 -6.30
C THR A 65 -26.93 -4.32 -5.13
N TYR A 66 -27.15 -3.86 -3.90
CA TYR A 66 -26.99 -4.69 -2.71
C TYR A 66 -28.15 -4.52 -1.74
N SER A 67 -28.39 -5.51 -0.89
CA SER A 67 -29.45 -5.45 0.13
C SER A 67 -29.12 -6.33 1.34
N PHE A 68 -29.81 -6.10 2.44
CA PHE A 68 -29.71 -6.88 3.67
C PHE A 68 -31.04 -7.60 3.97
N PRO A 69 -31.31 -8.77 3.35
CA PRO A 69 -32.53 -9.52 3.62
C PRO A 69 -32.59 -9.98 5.08
N THR A 70 -33.80 -10.05 5.65
CA THR A 70 -34.00 -10.67 6.97
C THR A 70 -33.89 -12.19 6.93
N TRP A 71 -34.07 -12.77 5.73
CA TRP A 71 -34.14 -14.21 5.47
C TRP A 71 -35.30 -14.94 6.17
N ASP A 72 -36.27 -14.19 6.72
CA ASP A 72 -37.44 -14.74 7.40
C ASP A 72 -38.27 -15.64 6.49
N GLY A 73 -38.66 -16.80 7.02
CA GLY A 73 -39.49 -17.77 6.30
C GLY A 73 -38.72 -18.67 5.34
N MET A 74 -37.41 -18.48 5.19
CA MET A 74 -36.56 -19.35 4.38
C MET A 74 -35.91 -20.43 5.26
N TYR A 75 -36.24 -21.69 5.02
CA TYR A 75 -35.75 -22.80 5.85
C TYR A 75 -34.26 -23.11 5.60
N LYS A 76 -33.84 -23.06 4.34
CA LYS A 76 -32.47 -23.30 3.91
C LYS A 76 -32.08 -22.42 2.73
N ASN A 77 -30.80 -22.05 2.65
CA ASN A 77 -30.27 -21.32 1.50
C ASN A 77 -30.01 -22.28 0.32
N GLY A 78 -29.45 -21.76 -0.78
CA GLY A 78 -29.13 -22.57 -1.98
C GLY A 78 -28.13 -23.71 -1.74
N PHE A 79 -27.34 -23.64 -0.66
CA PHE A 79 -26.31 -24.64 -0.29
C PHE A 79 -26.78 -25.63 0.78
N GLY A 80 -28.00 -25.43 1.30
CA GLY A 80 -28.61 -26.32 2.29
C GLY A 80 -28.38 -25.91 3.74
N ASP A 81 -27.70 -24.80 3.99
CA ASP A 81 -27.49 -24.26 5.34
C ASP A 81 -28.79 -23.77 5.95
N LYS A 82 -28.88 -23.89 7.28
CA LYS A 82 -30.08 -23.57 8.06
C LYS A 82 -29.78 -22.49 9.09
N GLY A 83 -30.85 -22.02 9.75
CA GLY A 83 -30.75 -20.99 10.79
C GLY A 83 -30.37 -19.64 10.20
N LEU A 84 -30.96 -19.31 9.04
CA LEU A 84 -30.66 -18.10 8.31
C LEU A 84 -31.11 -16.86 9.09
N GLN A 85 -30.26 -15.84 9.15
CA GLN A 85 -30.58 -14.58 9.82
C GLN A 85 -30.06 -13.39 9.01
N GLY A 86 -30.77 -12.27 9.07
CA GLY A 86 -30.29 -11.01 8.51
C GLY A 86 -29.12 -10.41 9.30
N PHE A 87 -28.34 -9.56 8.64
CA PHE A 87 -27.31 -8.76 9.30
C PHE A 87 -27.92 -7.79 10.33
N ASN A 88 -27.28 -7.68 11.49
CA ASN A 88 -27.57 -6.66 12.49
C ASN A 88 -27.06 -5.28 12.03
N ALA A 89 -27.45 -4.21 12.74
CA ALA A 89 -27.11 -2.85 12.35
C ALA A 89 -25.60 -2.58 12.23
N ASN A 90 -24.78 -3.14 13.12
CA ASN A 90 -23.32 -2.97 13.04
C ASN A 90 -22.74 -3.65 11.80
N GLN A 91 -23.16 -4.89 11.52
CA GLN A 91 -22.72 -5.64 10.36
C GLN A 91 -23.14 -4.97 9.05
N GLN A 92 -24.36 -4.42 8.97
CA GLN A 92 -24.79 -3.64 7.81
C GLN A 92 -23.90 -2.41 7.62
N THR A 93 -23.57 -1.69 8.68
CA THR A 93 -22.65 -0.54 8.61
C THR A 93 -21.28 -0.96 8.09
N GLN A 94 -20.70 -2.04 8.63
CA GLN A 94 -19.38 -2.52 8.18
C GLN A 94 -19.41 -3.05 6.74
N ALA A 95 -20.49 -3.71 6.32
CA ALA A 95 -20.67 -4.13 4.93
C ALA A 95 -20.74 -2.94 3.98
N ARG A 96 -21.42 -1.85 4.35
CA ARG A 96 -21.40 -0.61 3.55
C ARG A 96 -19.99 -0.02 3.42
N LEU A 97 -19.21 -0.02 4.50
CA LEU A 97 -17.82 0.46 4.47
C LEU A 97 -16.90 -0.44 3.63
N SER A 98 -17.10 -1.77 3.65
CA SER A 98 -16.37 -2.70 2.77
C SER A 98 -16.79 -2.60 1.31
N LEU A 99 -18.08 -2.39 1.01
CA LEU A 99 -18.53 -2.07 -0.35
C LEU A 99 -17.90 -0.75 -0.82
N GLN A 100 -17.87 0.26 0.05
CA GLN A 100 -17.27 1.55 -0.25
C GLN A 100 -15.77 1.41 -0.60
N SER A 101 -15.00 0.60 0.13
CA SER A 101 -13.58 0.41 -0.18
C SER A 101 -13.33 -0.30 -1.51
N TRP A 102 -14.23 -1.17 -1.96
CA TRP A 102 -14.17 -1.72 -3.33
C TRP A 102 -14.52 -0.69 -4.40
N SER A 103 -15.54 0.15 -4.20
CA SER A 103 -15.90 1.22 -5.14
C SER A 103 -14.90 2.37 -5.18
N ASP A 104 -14.12 2.55 -4.11
CA ASP A 104 -13.04 3.54 -4.09
C ASP A 104 -11.98 3.20 -5.13
N VAL A 105 -11.64 1.92 -5.29
CA VAL A 105 -10.48 1.50 -6.10
C VAL A 105 -10.84 1.09 -7.54
N ALA A 106 -12.11 0.84 -7.84
CA ALA A 106 -12.57 0.44 -9.16
C ALA A 106 -13.92 1.08 -9.54
N ASN A 107 -14.24 1.14 -10.83
CA ASN A 107 -15.45 1.81 -11.34
C ASN A 107 -16.74 1.00 -11.08
N ILE A 108 -17.06 0.79 -9.80
CA ILE A 108 -18.23 0.05 -9.34
C ILE A 108 -19.10 1.02 -8.54
N LYS A 109 -20.36 1.18 -8.95
CA LYS A 109 -21.33 1.98 -8.23
C LYS A 109 -22.29 1.08 -7.47
N PHE A 110 -22.16 1.06 -6.14
CA PHE A 110 -23.07 0.31 -5.28
C PHE A 110 -24.33 1.09 -4.96
N THR A 111 -25.50 0.46 -5.09
CA THR A 111 -26.80 1.04 -4.72
C THR A 111 -27.53 0.11 -3.75
N GLU A 112 -27.80 0.59 -2.54
CA GLU A 112 -28.64 -0.16 -1.60
C GLU A 112 -30.08 -0.16 -2.08
N VAL A 113 -30.69 -1.33 -2.15
CA VAL A 113 -32.10 -1.51 -2.50
C VAL A 113 -32.86 -2.19 -1.37
N ASN A 114 -34.15 -1.91 -1.26
CA ASN A 114 -35.01 -2.56 -0.28
C ASN A 114 -35.02 -4.07 -0.51
N ALA A 115 -34.77 -4.85 0.53
CA ALA A 115 -34.94 -6.30 0.53
C ALA A 115 -36.45 -6.65 0.55
N GLY A 116 -37.17 -6.30 -0.52
CA GLY A 116 -38.57 -6.68 -0.68
C GLY A 116 -38.68 -8.19 -0.75
N ARG A 117 -39.64 -8.77 -0.01
CA ARG A 117 -40.03 -10.17 -0.18
C ARG A 117 -40.56 -10.37 -1.61
N GLY A 118 -39.70 -10.78 -2.54
CA GLY A 118 -40.08 -11.59 -3.68
C GLY A 118 -40.08 -10.98 -5.09
N GLU A 119 -39.60 -9.75 -5.34
CA GLU A 119 -39.71 -9.18 -6.71
C GLU A 119 -38.49 -8.42 -7.24
N ILE A 120 -37.50 -8.07 -6.41
CA ILE A 120 -36.31 -7.35 -6.87
C ILE A 120 -35.11 -8.30 -6.83
N TYR A 121 -34.58 -8.62 -8.02
CA TYR A 121 -33.27 -9.23 -8.13
C TYR A 121 -32.22 -8.23 -7.65
N THR A 122 -31.42 -8.63 -6.66
CA THR A 122 -30.32 -7.84 -6.11
C THR A 122 -29.03 -8.57 -6.39
N ASN A 123 -28.00 -7.85 -6.85
CA ASN A 123 -26.73 -8.47 -7.21
C ASN A 123 -26.02 -9.08 -5.98
N ILE A 124 -25.89 -8.32 -4.90
CA ILE A 124 -25.22 -8.77 -3.67
C ILE A 124 -26.19 -8.82 -2.50
N THR A 125 -26.17 -9.92 -1.75
CA THR A 125 -26.96 -10.04 -0.51
C THR A 125 -26.11 -10.63 0.61
N PHE A 126 -26.47 -10.28 1.85
CA PHE A 126 -25.73 -10.68 3.04
C PHE A 126 -26.64 -11.45 4.00
N GLY A 127 -26.14 -12.55 4.56
CA GLY A 127 -26.88 -13.34 5.53
C GLY A 127 -25.99 -14.16 6.46
N TYR A 128 -26.53 -14.52 7.62
CA TYR A 128 -25.92 -15.47 8.53
C TYR A 128 -26.41 -16.89 8.29
N ILE A 129 -25.54 -17.85 8.54
CA ILE A 129 -25.85 -19.27 8.66
C ILE A 129 -25.50 -19.76 10.06
N ASN A 130 -26.17 -20.81 10.52
CA ASN A 130 -25.83 -21.51 11.75
C ASN A 130 -24.96 -22.74 11.44
N ASP A 131 -23.70 -22.50 11.10
CA ASP A 131 -22.71 -23.56 10.88
C ASP A 131 -21.40 -23.26 11.63
N LYS A 132 -20.97 -24.19 12.46
CA LYS A 132 -19.76 -24.05 13.30
C LYS A 132 -18.46 -24.43 12.59
N TYR A 133 -18.54 -24.99 11.39
CA TYR A 133 -17.37 -25.43 10.62
C TYR A 133 -16.96 -24.46 9.51
N THR A 134 -17.81 -23.48 9.24
CA THR A 134 -17.63 -22.49 8.19
C THR A 134 -17.37 -21.13 8.82
N GLN A 135 -16.45 -20.35 8.26
CA GLN A 135 -16.26 -18.95 8.63
C GLN A 135 -17.22 -18.06 7.83
N ALA A 136 -17.10 -18.10 6.51
CA ALA A 136 -17.98 -17.46 5.55
C ALA A 136 -17.76 -18.08 4.16
N TYR A 137 -18.62 -17.75 3.21
CA TYR A 137 -18.42 -18.02 1.79
C TYR A 137 -19.30 -17.10 0.93
N ALA A 138 -18.98 -17.01 -0.35
CA ALA A 138 -19.72 -16.20 -1.31
C ALA A 138 -19.76 -16.85 -2.69
N MET A 139 -20.70 -16.37 -3.49
CA MET A 139 -20.83 -16.77 -4.89
C MET A 139 -20.37 -15.69 -5.84
N LEU A 140 -19.56 -16.09 -6.82
CA LEU A 140 -19.15 -15.26 -7.94
C LEU A 140 -20.38 -14.75 -8.73
N PRO A 141 -20.26 -13.62 -9.45
CA PRO A 141 -21.25 -13.23 -10.44
C PRO A 141 -21.52 -14.36 -11.44
N PHE A 142 -22.76 -14.50 -11.93
CA PHE A 142 -23.11 -15.49 -12.96
C PHE A 142 -22.66 -16.93 -12.66
N SER A 143 -22.72 -17.38 -11.41
CA SER A 143 -22.36 -18.76 -11.02
C SER A 143 -23.35 -19.76 -11.66
N ARG A 144 -22.84 -20.77 -12.38
CA ARG A 144 -23.64 -21.77 -13.12
C ARG A 144 -23.24 -23.21 -12.80
N ASP A 145 -24.20 -24.13 -12.94
CA ASP A 145 -23.94 -25.57 -12.93
C ASP A 145 -23.26 -26.05 -14.22
N GLU A 146 -22.90 -27.33 -14.27
CA GLU A 146 -22.24 -27.98 -15.43
C GLU A 146 -23.05 -27.89 -16.75
N TRP A 147 -24.35 -27.56 -16.67
CA TRP A 147 -25.26 -27.39 -17.80
C TRP A 147 -25.52 -25.92 -18.15
N GLY A 148 -24.82 -24.98 -17.50
CA GLY A 148 -24.98 -23.55 -17.71
C GLY A 148 -26.20 -22.93 -17.05
N ARG A 149 -26.87 -23.63 -16.12
CA ARG A 149 -28.05 -23.13 -15.40
C ARG A 149 -27.64 -22.39 -14.13
N PRO A 150 -28.35 -21.32 -13.72
CA PRO A 150 -28.07 -20.65 -12.46
C PRO A 150 -28.27 -21.60 -11.28
N TYR A 151 -27.37 -21.53 -10.30
CA TYR A 151 -27.66 -22.09 -8.99
C TYR A 151 -28.81 -21.30 -8.38
N THR A 152 -29.83 -21.99 -7.88
CA THR A 152 -31.01 -21.35 -7.32
C THR A 152 -31.22 -21.72 -5.87
N ASP A 153 -31.74 -20.78 -5.09
CA ASP A 153 -32.20 -21.05 -3.74
C ASP A 153 -33.53 -21.82 -3.71
N SER A 154 -34.04 -22.09 -2.50
CA SER A 154 -35.31 -22.82 -2.31
C SER A 154 -36.55 -22.12 -2.87
N ARG A 155 -36.44 -20.85 -3.28
CA ARG A 155 -37.50 -20.06 -3.92
C ARG A 155 -37.34 -20.01 -5.44
N GLY A 156 -36.23 -20.54 -5.98
CA GLY A 156 -35.92 -20.53 -7.41
C GLY A 156 -35.14 -19.30 -7.88
N TYR A 157 -34.61 -18.47 -6.98
CA TYR A 157 -33.83 -17.27 -7.35
C TYR A 157 -32.34 -17.58 -7.50
N ASP A 158 -31.69 -16.99 -8.51
CA ASP A 158 -30.25 -17.07 -8.73
C ASP A 158 -29.48 -16.62 -7.48
N VAL A 159 -28.53 -17.44 -7.02
CA VAL A 159 -27.73 -17.20 -5.81
C VAL A 159 -26.39 -16.52 -6.08
N SER A 160 -26.10 -16.14 -7.32
CA SER A 160 -24.91 -15.35 -7.67
C SER A 160 -24.84 -14.10 -6.79
N GLY A 161 -23.65 -13.81 -6.25
CA GLY A 161 -23.42 -12.66 -5.35
C GLY A 161 -23.99 -12.79 -3.93
N GLN A 162 -24.62 -13.91 -3.56
CA GLN A 162 -24.96 -14.14 -2.16
C GLN A 162 -23.69 -14.36 -1.34
N THR A 163 -23.63 -13.73 -0.16
CA THR A 163 -22.55 -13.87 0.82
C THR A 163 -23.13 -14.35 2.15
N TRP A 164 -22.51 -15.37 2.72
CA TRP A 164 -23.00 -16.08 3.91
C TRP A 164 -21.91 -16.16 4.98
N TYR A 165 -22.27 -15.85 6.21
CA TYR A 165 -21.34 -15.73 7.34
C TYR A 165 -21.79 -16.63 8.48
N SER A 166 -20.87 -17.26 9.21
CA SER A 166 -21.26 -18.06 10.38
C SER A 166 -21.64 -17.18 11.57
N SER A 167 -22.74 -17.57 12.22
CA SER A 167 -23.31 -16.95 13.43
C SER A 167 -22.96 -17.70 14.73
N THR A 168 -22.19 -18.78 14.64
CA THR A 168 -21.95 -19.65 15.82
C THR A 168 -21.06 -18.97 16.87
N PRO A 169 -21.25 -19.27 18.17
CA PRO A 169 -20.46 -18.66 19.24
C PRO A 169 -18.95 -18.83 19.02
N GLY A 170 -18.21 -17.72 19.02
CA GLY A 170 -16.77 -17.67 18.70
C GLY A 170 -16.45 -17.29 17.26
N ALA A 171 -17.46 -17.18 16.37
CA ALA A 171 -17.28 -16.64 15.04
C ALA A 171 -16.91 -15.15 15.12
N LEU A 172 -15.79 -14.79 14.48
CA LEU A 172 -15.24 -13.43 14.46
C LEU A 172 -16.12 -12.44 13.65
N ASN A 173 -17.24 -12.92 13.09
CA ASN A 173 -18.15 -12.16 12.23
C ASN A 173 -19.23 -11.38 12.99
N ILE A 174 -19.42 -11.61 14.30
CA ILE A 174 -20.58 -11.04 15.02
C ILE A 174 -20.39 -9.54 15.28
N THR A 175 -19.14 -9.12 15.54
CA THR A 175 -18.76 -7.73 15.85
C THR A 175 -17.64 -7.27 14.89
N PRO A 176 -17.91 -7.15 13.58
CA PRO A 176 -16.94 -6.63 12.65
C PRO A 176 -16.63 -5.17 12.99
N GLU A 177 -15.35 -4.80 12.94
CA GLU A 177 -14.83 -3.46 13.21
C GLU A 177 -13.52 -3.28 12.44
N ASN A 178 -13.09 -2.03 12.24
CA ASN A 178 -11.83 -1.73 11.57
C ASN A 178 -10.66 -2.50 12.21
N GLY A 179 -9.84 -3.15 11.39
CA GLY A 179 -8.62 -3.83 11.85
C GLY A 179 -8.83 -5.25 12.37
N ASN A 180 -10.08 -5.75 12.44
CA ASN A 180 -10.40 -7.08 12.95
C ASN A 180 -10.78 -8.07 11.83
N TYR A 181 -10.76 -9.36 12.17
CA TYR A 181 -10.99 -10.43 11.21
C TYR A 181 -12.42 -10.46 10.64
N GLY A 182 -13.41 -9.97 11.39
CA GLY A 182 -14.80 -9.88 10.93
C GLY A 182 -14.94 -8.88 9.78
N ARG A 183 -14.30 -7.72 9.88
CA ARG A 183 -14.28 -6.73 8.78
C ARG A 183 -13.50 -7.24 7.57
N LEU A 184 -12.35 -7.90 7.78
CA LEU A 184 -11.62 -8.59 6.71
C LEU A 184 -12.51 -9.60 5.99
N THR A 185 -13.24 -10.44 6.73
CA THR A 185 -14.12 -11.49 6.17
C THR A 185 -15.20 -10.85 5.28
N ILE A 186 -15.83 -9.75 5.71
CA ILE A 186 -16.82 -9.05 4.89
C ILE A 186 -16.20 -8.51 3.58
N THR A 187 -15.03 -7.88 3.65
CA THR A 187 -14.33 -7.36 2.46
C THR A 187 -13.95 -8.51 1.50
N HIS A 188 -13.49 -9.63 2.04
CA HIS A 188 -13.14 -10.85 1.30
C HIS A 188 -14.33 -11.43 0.55
N GLU A 189 -15.46 -11.68 1.24
CA GLU A 189 -16.64 -12.26 0.61
C GLU A 189 -17.27 -11.31 -0.43
N ILE A 190 -17.16 -9.99 -0.23
CA ILE A 190 -17.53 -9.03 -1.26
C ILE A 190 -16.62 -9.17 -2.48
N GLY A 191 -15.30 -9.35 -2.30
CA GLY A 191 -14.35 -9.61 -3.40
C GLY A 191 -14.79 -10.81 -4.25
N HIS A 192 -15.18 -11.92 -3.63
CA HIS A 192 -15.80 -13.05 -4.32
C HIS A 192 -17.07 -12.66 -5.07
N SER A 193 -18.00 -11.95 -4.42
CA SER A 193 -19.25 -11.49 -5.07
C SER A 193 -19.03 -10.50 -6.22
N LEU A 194 -17.80 -9.99 -6.39
CA LEU A 194 -17.37 -9.14 -7.50
C LEU A 194 -16.57 -9.89 -8.58
N GLY A 195 -16.18 -11.15 -8.34
CA GLY A 195 -15.49 -11.99 -9.33
C GLY A 195 -14.05 -12.35 -8.98
N LEU A 196 -13.57 -12.03 -7.78
CA LEU A 196 -12.22 -12.39 -7.35
C LEU A 196 -12.20 -13.80 -6.77
N MET A 197 -11.11 -14.52 -7.03
CA MET A 197 -10.84 -15.85 -6.48
C MET A 197 -9.85 -15.75 -5.32
N HIS A 198 -9.69 -16.83 -4.55
CA HIS A 198 -8.48 -16.97 -3.74
C HIS A 198 -7.25 -16.95 -4.67
N PRO A 199 -6.08 -16.43 -4.21
CA PRO A 199 -4.87 -16.41 -5.02
C PRO A 199 -4.23 -17.79 -5.27
N GLY A 200 -4.88 -18.88 -4.87
CA GLY A 200 -4.55 -20.22 -5.36
C GLY A 200 -5.75 -21.16 -5.34
N ASP A 201 -5.55 -22.40 -5.79
CA ASP A 201 -6.60 -23.42 -5.83
C ASP A 201 -6.72 -24.17 -4.50
N TYR A 202 -7.24 -23.48 -3.49
CA TYR A 202 -7.55 -24.03 -2.18
C TYR A 202 -8.87 -23.49 -1.63
N ASN A 203 -9.53 -24.29 -0.79
CA ASN A 203 -10.78 -23.94 -0.12
C ASN A 203 -10.78 -24.47 1.32
N ALA A 204 -11.42 -23.74 2.24
CA ALA A 204 -11.47 -24.12 3.66
C ALA A 204 -12.09 -25.50 3.93
N GLY A 205 -12.98 -25.98 3.04
CA GLY A 205 -13.62 -27.30 3.14
C GLY A 205 -12.85 -28.46 2.48
N GLN A 206 -11.75 -28.19 1.77
CA GLN A 206 -10.96 -29.20 1.05
C GLN A 206 -9.72 -29.64 1.85
N GLY A 207 -9.96 -30.27 3.01
CA GLY A 207 -8.90 -30.80 3.87
C GLY A 207 -8.32 -29.77 4.85
N SER A 208 -7.01 -29.80 5.08
CA SER A 208 -6.29 -28.85 5.95
C SER A 208 -5.25 -28.10 5.12
N PRO A 209 -5.67 -27.15 4.27
CA PRO A 209 -4.75 -26.44 3.41
C PRO A 209 -3.76 -25.63 4.27
N SER A 210 -2.55 -25.48 3.76
CA SER A 210 -1.49 -24.65 4.35
C SER A 210 -0.90 -23.76 3.27
N TYR A 211 -0.04 -22.81 3.63
CA TYR A 211 0.68 -22.00 2.64
C TYR A 211 1.44 -22.83 1.58
N LYS A 212 1.75 -24.11 1.84
CA LYS A 212 2.28 -25.00 0.79
C LYS A 212 1.37 -25.08 -0.44
N ASN A 213 0.06 -24.89 -0.26
CA ASN A 213 -0.96 -24.88 -1.30
C ASN A 213 -1.12 -23.53 -2.02
N ALA A 214 -0.40 -22.47 -1.61
CA ALA A 214 -0.35 -21.23 -2.39
C ALA A 214 0.32 -21.47 -3.75
N ASP A 215 -0.18 -20.84 -4.81
CA ASP A 215 0.39 -21.02 -6.15
C ASP A 215 1.66 -20.19 -6.36
N TYR A 216 1.72 -19.01 -5.75
CA TYR A 216 2.85 -18.07 -5.80
C TYR A 216 3.22 -17.57 -4.41
N ALA A 217 4.40 -16.95 -4.28
CA ALA A 217 4.95 -16.59 -2.96
C ALA A 217 4.12 -15.50 -2.26
N GLU A 218 3.64 -14.51 -3.01
CA GLU A 218 2.93 -13.35 -2.49
C GLU A 218 1.44 -13.60 -2.23
N ASP A 219 0.97 -14.85 -2.33
CA ASP A 219 -0.32 -15.28 -1.80
C ASP A 219 -0.28 -15.24 -0.26
N THR A 220 -0.41 -14.04 0.29
CA THR A 220 -0.54 -13.77 1.73
C THR A 220 -1.42 -12.55 1.95
N ARG A 221 -1.91 -12.40 3.19
CA ARG A 221 -2.67 -11.23 3.64
C ARG A 221 -1.87 -9.94 3.69
N GLN A 222 -0.56 -9.98 3.40
CA GLN A 222 0.21 -8.77 3.14
C GLN A 222 -0.23 -8.11 1.83
N TYR A 223 -0.54 -8.93 0.80
CA TYR A 223 -0.80 -8.47 -0.56
C TYR A 223 -2.27 -8.57 -0.97
N SER A 224 -3.02 -9.52 -0.41
CA SER A 224 -4.40 -9.76 -0.81
C SER A 224 -5.28 -10.17 0.38
N VAL A 225 -6.41 -9.48 0.56
CA VAL A 225 -7.48 -9.88 1.48
C VAL A 225 -8.14 -11.20 1.04
N MET A 226 -7.99 -11.59 -0.23
CA MET A 226 -8.44 -12.88 -0.76
C MET A 226 -7.57 -14.06 -0.27
N SER A 227 -6.41 -13.81 0.34
CA SER A 227 -5.53 -14.86 0.84
C SER A 227 -5.94 -15.40 2.21
N TYR A 228 -5.69 -16.70 2.43
CA TYR A 228 -5.82 -17.33 3.74
C TYR A 228 -4.55 -17.26 4.59
N TRP A 229 -3.42 -16.92 3.98
CA TRP A 229 -2.12 -17.08 4.61
C TRP A 229 -1.67 -15.81 5.31
N SER A 230 -1.03 -15.97 6.47
CA SER A 230 -0.52 -14.82 7.24
C SER A 230 0.53 -14.05 6.43
N GLU A 231 0.49 -12.73 6.58
CA GLU A 231 1.49 -11.77 6.14
C GLU A 231 2.93 -12.15 6.55
N LYS A 232 3.08 -12.89 7.66
CA LYS A 232 4.38 -13.37 8.15
C LYS A 232 5.09 -14.31 7.19
N MET A 233 4.35 -14.99 6.31
CA MET A 233 4.95 -15.87 5.31
C MET A 233 5.84 -15.09 4.33
N THR A 234 5.53 -13.82 4.09
CA THR A 234 6.28 -12.92 3.19
C THR A 234 7.04 -11.83 3.94
N GLY A 235 7.12 -11.94 5.27
CA GLY A 235 7.94 -11.06 6.11
C GLY A 235 7.22 -9.86 6.72
N GLY A 236 5.93 -9.66 6.42
CA GLY A 236 5.11 -8.67 7.12
C GLY A 236 4.79 -9.08 8.55
N ASP A 237 4.34 -8.14 9.38
CA ASP A 237 3.82 -8.42 10.72
C ASP A 237 2.79 -7.36 11.12
N ASN A 238 1.52 -7.73 11.02
CA ASN A 238 0.39 -6.85 11.35
C ASN A 238 0.03 -6.88 12.84
N LYS A 239 0.86 -7.51 13.68
CA LYS A 239 0.66 -7.62 15.14
C LYS A 239 -0.74 -8.11 15.52
N GLY A 240 -1.26 -9.07 14.75
CA GLY A 240 -2.57 -9.70 14.97
C GLY A 240 -3.78 -8.90 14.47
N SER A 241 -3.55 -7.76 13.81
CA SER A 241 -4.59 -6.98 13.12
C SER A 241 -4.70 -7.38 11.65
N TYR A 242 -5.79 -6.96 11.00
CA TYR A 242 -6.13 -7.37 9.63
C TYR A 242 -6.51 -6.15 8.79
N ALA A 243 -6.19 -6.19 7.49
CA ALA A 243 -6.64 -5.18 6.54
C ALA A 243 -8.19 -5.16 6.46
N SER A 244 -8.77 -3.96 6.46
CA SER A 244 -10.23 -3.76 6.32
C SER A 244 -10.66 -3.50 4.87
N ALA A 245 -9.72 -3.22 3.98
CA ALA A 245 -9.93 -2.78 2.61
C ALA A 245 -9.04 -3.58 1.63
N PRO A 246 -9.31 -3.52 0.31
CA PRO A 246 -8.47 -4.16 -0.70
C PRO A 246 -6.98 -3.80 -0.55
N MET A 247 -6.12 -4.81 -0.61
CA MET A 247 -4.67 -4.68 -0.58
C MET A 247 -4.10 -4.62 -2.02
N LEU A 248 -2.79 -4.48 -2.15
CA LEU A 248 -2.11 -4.18 -3.42
C LEU A 248 -2.53 -5.07 -4.61
N ASP A 249 -2.57 -6.39 -4.40
CA ASP A 249 -2.93 -7.34 -5.47
C ASP A 249 -4.44 -7.39 -5.72
N ASP A 250 -5.25 -7.10 -4.69
CA ASP A 250 -6.70 -7.00 -4.81
C ASP A 250 -7.10 -5.81 -5.68
N ILE A 251 -6.46 -4.64 -5.47
CA ILE A 251 -6.68 -3.42 -6.25
C ILE A 251 -6.39 -3.70 -7.73
N THR A 252 -5.26 -4.34 -8.02
CA THR A 252 -4.90 -4.70 -9.40
C THR A 252 -5.90 -5.68 -10.01
N ALA A 253 -6.32 -6.69 -9.26
CA ALA A 253 -7.30 -7.67 -9.72
C ALA A 253 -8.67 -7.04 -10.02
N ILE A 254 -9.19 -6.21 -9.13
CA ILE A 254 -10.52 -5.60 -9.30
C ILE A 254 -10.52 -4.53 -10.38
N GLN A 255 -9.43 -3.79 -10.55
CA GLN A 255 -9.25 -2.83 -11.64
C GLN A 255 -9.14 -3.52 -13.00
N LYS A 256 -8.53 -4.71 -13.07
CA LYS A 256 -8.61 -5.54 -14.29
C LYS A 256 -10.07 -5.87 -14.64
N LEU A 257 -10.90 -6.18 -13.64
CA LEU A 257 -12.31 -6.54 -13.87
C LEU A 257 -13.20 -5.33 -14.22
N TYR A 258 -13.04 -4.19 -13.57
CA TYR A 258 -14.00 -3.07 -13.65
C TYR A 258 -13.39 -1.71 -14.07
N GLY A 259 -12.07 -1.64 -14.25
CA GLY A 259 -11.33 -0.40 -14.51
C GLY A 259 -11.03 0.39 -13.24
N ALA A 260 -9.91 1.11 -13.25
CA ALA A 260 -9.45 2.00 -12.19
C ALA A 260 -10.35 3.24 -12.02
N ASN A 261 -10.60 3.64 -10.76
CA ASN A 261 -11.45 4.78 -10.43
C ASN A 261 -10.63 6.02 -10.05
N TYR A 262 -10.19 6.78 -11.05
CA TYR A 262 -9.41 8.01 -10.84
C TYR A 262 -10.23 9.21 -10.32
N ASN A 263 -11.54 9.07 -10.12
CA ASN A 263 -12.33 10.13 -9.46
C ASN A 263 -12.23 10.06 -7.94
N THR A 264 -11.68 8.98 -7.40
CA THR A 264 -11.54 8.79 -5.96
C THR A 264 -10.37 9.62 -5.46
N ARG A 265 -10.64 10.53 -4.52
CA ARG A 265 -9.62 11.32 -3.82
C ARG A 265 -8.72 12.16 -4.75
N SER A 266 -9.23 12.57 -5.92
CA SER A 266 -8.48 13.30 -6.95
C SER A 266 -8.03 14.75 -6.60
N ASP A 267 -8.06 15.10 -5.32
CA ASP A 267 -7.62 16.39 -4.75
C ASP A 267 -6.64 16.07 -3.60
N ASP A 268 -5.92 17.07 -3.07
CA ASP A 268 -4.94 16.90 -1.98
C ASP A 268 -5.46 16.07 -0.79
N THR A 269 -4.89 14.88 -0.61
CA THR A 269 -5.33 13.90 0.38
C THR A 269 -4.25 13.61 1.41
N VAL A 270 -4.65 13.61 2.69
CA VAL A 270 -3.79 13.20 3.81
C VAL A 270 -4.20 11.80 4.29
N TYR A 271 -3.23 10.90 4.36
CA TYR A 271 -3.35 9.53 4.88
C TYR A 271 -2.64 9.42 6.23
N GLY A 272 -3.14 8.58 7.15
CA GLY A 272 -2.58 8.43 8.50
C GLY A 272 -3.19 9.41 9.50
N PHE A 273 -2.35 10.13 10.25
CA PHE A 273 -2.81 11.20 11.13
C PHE A 273 -3.38 12.36 10.33
N ASN A 274 -4.28 13.13 10.95
CA ASN A 274 -4.93 14.28 10.30
C ASN A 274 -5.65 13.96 8.98
N SER A 275 -5.99 12.68 8.75
CA SER A 275 -6.53 12.22 7.48
C SER A 275 -7.86 12.90 7.12
N ASN A 276 -7.98 13.31 5.86
CA ASN A 276 -9.19 13.84 5.25
C ASN A 276 -9.91 12.80 4.35
N THR A 277 -9.42 11.57 4.29
CA THR A 277 -9.96 10.49 3.42
C THR A 277 -11.40 10.12 3.70
N GLY A 278 -11.87 10.37 4.93
CA GLY A 278 -13.16 9.87 5.41
C GLY A 278 -13.23 8.33 5.43
N ARG A 279 -12.08 7.64 5.54
CA ARG A 279 -11.99 6.18 5.65
C ARG A 279 -11.35 5.79 6.98
N ASP A 280 -11.99 4.86 7.68
CA ASP A 280 -11.51 4.35 8.95
C ASP A 280 -10.15 3.65 8.82
N TYR A 281 -9.94 2.89 7.76
CA TYR A 281 -8.72 2.13 7.52
C TYR A 281 -7.52 2.98 7.08
N TYR A 282 -7.73 4.20 6.56
CA TYR A 282 -6.64 5.14 6.23
C TYR A 282 -6.33 6.12 7.37
N SER A 283 -7.10 6.14 8.46
CA SER A 283 -7.02 7.18 9.49
C SER A 283 -6.43 6.67 10.80
N ALA A 284 -5.41 7.35 11.30
CA ALA A 284 -4.90 7.20 12.67
C ALA A 284 -5.33 8.38 13.54
N LYS A 285 -5.77 8.08 14.76
CA LYS A 285 -6.21 9.03 15.80
C LYS A 285 -5.25 9.06 16.99
N SER A 286 -4.54 7.97 17.22
CA SER A 286 -3.56 7.79 18.30
C SER A 286 -2.29 7.09 17.82
N GLY A 287 -1.17 7.30 18.51
CA GLY A 287 0.09 6.59 18.23
C GLY A 287 0.05 5.08 18.51
N SER A 288 -1.08 4.55 18.99
CA SER A 288 -1.29 3.10 19.16
C SER A 288 -2.17 2.48 18.07
N ASP A 289 -2.73 3.29 17.17
CA ASP A 289 -3.58 2.79 16.09
C ASP A 289 -2.73 2.03 15.09
N LYS A 290 -3.23 0.89 14.61
CA LYS A 290 -2.52 0.04 13.65
C LYS A 290 -3.07 0.29 12.25
N LEU A 291 -2.28 0.90 11.40
CA LEU A 291 -2.62 1.14 10.00
C LEU A 291 -2.26 -0.07 9.15
N ILE A 292 -3.22 -0.60 8.39
CA ILE A 292 -2.98 -1.68 7.42
C ILE A 292 -3.81 -1.38 6.19
N PHE A 293 -3.16 -0.89 5.13
CA PHE A 293 -3.84 -0.48 3.91
C PHE A 293 -2.94 -0.45 2.68
N SER A 294 -3.57 -0.42 1.50
CA SER A 294 -2.95 -0.04 0.25
C SER A 294 -3.63 1.22 -0.29
N ILE A 295 -2.86 2.23 -0.70
CA ILE A 295 -3.40 3.51 -1.16
C ILE A 295 -3.83 3.39 -2.61
N TRP A 296 -5.08 3.76 -2.86
CA TRP A 296 -5.54 4.15 -4.18
C TRP A 296 -5.85 5.64 -4.15
N ASP A 297 -5.23 6.42 -5.01
CA ASP A 297 -5.50 7.84 -5.16
C ASP A 297 -5.64 8.19 -6.65
N GLY A 298 -6.58 9.08 -6.97
CA GLY A 298 -6.88 9.54 -8.32
C GLY A 298 -6.01 10.72 -8.77
N GLY A 299 -5.28 11.37 -7.85
CA GLY A 299 -4.39 12.49 -8.08
C GLY A 299 -4.57 13.59 -7.04
N GLY A 300 -3.79 14.65 -7.14
CA GLY A 300 -3.71 15.69 -6.10
C GLY A 300 -2.26 15.87 -5.67
N ASN A 301 -2.03 16.62 -4.60
CA ASN A 301 -0.77 16.61 -3.88
C ASN A 301 -0.97 16.01 -2.49
N ASP A 302 -0.57 14.75 -2.35
CA ASP A 302 -0.98 13.87 -1.27
C ASP A 302 0.12 13.71 -0.22
N THR A 303 -0.27 13.38 1.01
CA THR A 303 0.65 13.27 2.15
C THR A 303 0.41 12.00 2.96
N LEU A 304 1.47 11.24 3.21
CA LEU A 304 1.52 10.26 4.30
C LEU A 304 1.92 10.97 5.60
N ASP A 305 0.98 11.16 6.52
CA ASP A 305 1.23 11.77 7.82
C ASP A 305 1.31 10.69 8.91
N PHE A 306 2.52 10.37 9.34
CA PHE A 306 2.81 9.41 10.40
C PHE A 306 3.40 10.07 11.65
N SER A 307 3.21 11.39 11.79
CA SER A 307 3.83 12.30 12.77
C SER A 307 3.68 11.96 14.25
N ARG A 308 2.72 11.12 14.62
CA ARG A 308 2.43 10.81 16.02
C ARG A 308 2.84 9.41 16.44
N TYR A 309 3.49 8.65 15.56
CA TYR A 309 4.18 7.42 15.95
C TYR A 309 5.52 7.71 16.61
N SER A 310 5.97 6.80 17.46
CA SER A 310 7.26 6.86 18.16
C SER A 310 8.18 5.70 17.84
N ASP A 311 7.69 4.71 17.10
CA ASP A 311 8.49 3.62 16.56
C ASP A 311 9.33 4.17 15.40
N ASP A 312 10.51 3.57 15.17
CA ASP A 312 11.28 3.77 13.95
C ASP A 312 10.46 3.27 12.74
N GLN A 313 10.38 4.09 11.70
CA GLN A 313 9.56 3.82 10.52
C GLN A 313 10.42 3.70 9.27
N ARG A 314 9.88 3.00 8.28
CA ARG A 314 10.40 3.02 6.91
C ARG A 314 9.26 3.42 5.99
N ILE A 315 9.31 4.65 5.49
CA ILE A 315 8.26 5.25 4.66
C ILE A 315 8.77 5.31 3.22
N ILE A 316 8.03 4.72 2.30
CA ILE A 316 8.41 4.60 0.88
C ILE A 316 7.26 5.14 0.04
N LEU A 317 7.54 6.15 -0.79
CA LEU A 317 6.57 6.80 -1.68
C LEU A 317 6.52 6.18 -3.09
N GLU A 318 7.42 5.24 -3.40
CA GLU A 318 7.34 4.47 -4.65
C GLU A 318 6.12 3.52 -4.67
N SER A 319 5.36 3.57 -5.76
CA SER A 319 4.22 2.66 -5.98
C SER A 319 4.64 1.19 -6.02
N GLY A 320 3.77 0.31 -5.51
CA GLY A 320 3.99 -1.13 -5.48
C GLY A 320 4.94 -1.63 -4.39
N LYS A 321 5.47 -0.74 -3.54
CA LYS A 321 6.34 -1.06 -2.40
C LYS A 321 5.59 -1.01 -1.08
N PHE A 322 6.20 -1.60 -0.05
CA PHE A 322 5.67 -1.58 1.31
C PHE A 322 6.51 -0.74 2.27
N SER A 323 5.82 0.02 3.11
CA SER A 323 6.33 0.76 4.25
C SER A 323 6.12 0.00 5.55
N ASP A 324 7.00 0.25 6.52
CA ASP A 324 6.93 -0.20 7.91
C ASP A 324 6.48 1.01 8.77
N VAL A 325 5.24 0.98 9.27
CA VAL A 325 4.62 2.16 9.89
C VAL A 325 4.02 1.80 11.25
N GLY A 326 4.30 2.61 12.28
CA GLY A 326 3.70 2.47 13.62
C GLY A 326 3.99 1.13 14.31
N GLY A 327 5.22 0.64 14.21
CA GLY A 327 5.68 -0.60 14.85
C GLY A 327 5.19 -1.90 14.19
N LEU A 328 4.54 -1.80 13.02
CA LEU A 328 4.21 -2.92 12.15
C LEU A 328 5.29 -3.07 11.05
N THR A 329 5.21 -4.17 10.29
CA THR A 329 6.13 -4.43 9.17
C THR A 329 5.32 -4.74 7.92
N GLY A 330 5.62 -4.06 6.82
CA GLY A 330 5.00 -4.25 5.52
C GLY A 330 3.50 -4.04 5.51
N ASN A 331 3.02 -3.02 6.24
CA ASN A 331 1.60 -2.81 6.51
C ASN A 331 0.95 -1.69 5.70
N VAL A 332 1.74 -0.75 5.18
CA VAL A 332 1.26 0.32 4.30
C VAL A 332 1.89 0.14 2.93
N SER A 333 1.09 0.26 1.87
CA SER A 333 1.58 0.22 0.48
C SER A 333 0.88 1.27 -0.38
N ILE A 334 1.45 1.57 -1.54
CA ILE A 334 0.86 2.43 -2.56
C ILE A 334 0.53 1.56 -3.78
N ALA A 335 -0.69 1.65 -4.31
CA ALA A 335 -1.08 0.88 -5.48
C ALA A 335 -0.34 1.34 -6.74
N HIS A 336 -0.15 0.44 -7.70
CA HIS A 336 0.50 0.79 -8.98
C HIS A 336 -0.26 1.90 -9.71
N GLY A 337 0.48 2.86 -10.25
CA GLY A 337 -0.08 4.01 -10.98
C GLY A 337 -0.61 5.14 -10.09
N VAL A 338 -0.39 5.05 -8.77
CA VAL A 338 -0.62 6.14 -7.82
C VAL A 338 0.71 6.84 -7.53
N VAL A 339 0.68 8.16 -7.46
CA VAL A 339 1.80 9.00 -6.99
C VAL A 339 1.37 9.60 -5.65
N ILE A 340 2.27 9.60 -4.67
CA ILE A 340 2.10 10.29 -3.40
C ILE A 340 3.33 11.18 -3.24
N GLU A 341 3.10 12.47 -3.05
CA GLU A 341 4.15 13.49 -3.13
C GLU A 341 4.86 13.70 -1.79
N ASN A 342 4.19 13.49 -0.66
CA ASN A 342 4.71 13.97 0.62
C ASN A 342 4.71 12.89 1.70
N ALA A 343 5.71 12.96 2.58
CA ALA A 343 5.80 12.10 3.76
C ALA A 343 6.22 12.89 5.00
N ILE A 344 5.60 12.55 6.13
CA ILE A 344 5.91 13.10 7.44
C ILE A 344 6.19 11.93 8.38
N GLY A 345 7.45 11.77 8.76
CA GLY A 345 7.95 10.86 9.80
C GLY A 345 7.46 11.23 11.19
N GLY A 346 7.80 10.40 12.17
CA GLY A 346 7.33 10.42 13.54
C GLY A 346 8.33 11.02 14.52
N ARG A 347 8.55 10.32 15.63
CA ARG A 347 9.53 10.67 16.68
C ARG A 347 10.65 9.63 16.81
N GLY A 348 10.57 8.57 16.00
CA GLY A 348 11.57 7.50 15.93
C GLY A 348 12.65 7.88 14.91
N ASN A 349 13.64 7.01 14.74
CA ASN A 349 14.66 7.22 13.72
C ASN A 349 14.14 6.63 12.40
N ASP A 350 13.62 7.50 11.53
CA ASP A 350 12.87 7.09 10.36
C ASP A 350 13.75 7.04 9.11
N VAL A 351 13.42 6.13 8.19
CA VAL A 351 13.96 6.13 6.82
C VAL A 351 12.83 6.53 5.89
N ILE A 352 12.98 7.68 5.23
CA ILE A 352 11.98 8.23 4.31
C ILE A 352 12.56 8.25 2.90
N ILE A 353 11.90 7.54 1.99
CA ILE A 353 12.27 7.39 0.59
C ILE A 353 11.15 7.98 -0.26
N GLY A 354 11.47 9.01 -1.03
CA GLY A 354 10.59 9.62 -2.01
C GLY A 354 10.43 8.77 -3.28
N ASN A 355 10.09 9.43 -4.38
CA ASN A 355 9.87 8.82 -5.69
C ASN A 355 10.43 9.72 -6.81
N ASP A 356 9.89 9.63 -8.03
CA ASP A 356 10.37 10.41 -9.18
C ASP A 356 9.67 11.79 -9.32
N ALA A 357 8.73 12.11 -8.44
CA ALA A 357 8.03 13.39 -8.40
C ALA A 357 8.66 14.32 -7.36
N ASP A 358 8.38 15.63 -7.47
CA ASP A 358 8.79 16.60 -6.46
C ASP A 358 8.16 16.24 -5.10
N ASN A 359 8.99 15.96 -4.11
CA ASN A 359 8.53 15.51 -2.79
C ASN A 359 8.78 16.52 -1.68
N ILE A 360 7.88 16.56 -0.69
CA ILE A 360 8.15 17.20 0.61
C ILE A 360 8.30 16.10 1.67
N LEU A 361 9.54 15.92 2.14
CA LEU A 361 9.89 14.91 3.13
C LEU A 361 10.26 15.59 4.46
N LYS A 362 9.65 15.14 5.55
CA LYS A 362 9.91 15.66 6.90
C LYS A 362 10.21 14.51 7.85
N GLY A 363 11.42 14.44 8.39
CA GLY A 363 11.81 13.46 9.41
C GLY A 363 11.11 13.70 10.76
N ASN A 364 11.04 14.98 11.15
CA ASN A 364 10.53 15.50 12.42
C ASN A 364 11.48 15.35 13.59
N ALA A 365 11.46 14.25 14.33
CA ALA A 365 12.33 14.08 15.48
C ALA A 365 12.87 12.66 15.51
N GLY A 366 14.13 12.50 15.91
CA GLY A 366 14.85 11.25 15.71
C GLY A 366 16.04 11.50 14.79
N ASP A 367 16.96 10.55 14.71
CA ASP A 367 18.07 10.59 13.76
C ASP A 367 17.59 9.99 12.43
N ASP A 368 17.10 10.83 11.51
CA ASP A 368 16.36 10.39 10.32
C ASP A 368 17.28 10.24 9.08
N VAL A 369 16.88 9.38 8.14
CA VAL A 369 17.51 9.23 6.81
C VAL A 369 16.51 9.60 5.74
N LEU A 370 16.79 10.66 4.99
CA LEU A 370 15.94 11.16 3.91
C LEU A 370 16.62 10.93 2.55
N TYR A 371 15.89 10.31 1.63
CA TYR A 371 16.27 10.15 0.24
C TYR A 371 15.14 10.68 -0.64
N GLY A 372 15.35 11.82 -1.30
CA GLY A 372 14.37 12.47 -2.16
C GLY A 372 13.96 11.59 -3.35
N GLY A 373 14.95 10.99 -4.01
CA GLY A 373 14.72 10.35 -5.30
C GLY A 373 15.01 11.35 -6.39
N ALA A 374 14.30 11.28 -7.52
CA ALA A 374 14.42 12.27 -8.58
C ALA A 374 13.30 13.31 -8.46
N GLY A 375 13.51 14.51 -8.98
CA GLY A 375 12.56 15.61 -8.85
C GLY A 375 13.25 16.84 -8.29
N GLN A 376 12.46 17.84 -7.92
CA GLN A 376 12.91 18.96 -7.10
C GLN A 376 12.33 18.79 -5.69
N ASP A 377 13.12 18.17 -4.80
CA ASP A 377 12.63 17.80 -3.48
C ASP A 377 12.87 18.90 -2.44
N THR A 378 12.01 18.92 -1.43
CA THR A 378 12.13 19.78 -0.24
C THR A 378 12.24 18.91 1.00
N LEU A 379 13.42 18.91 1.60
CA LEU A 379 13.80 18.00 2.67
C LEU A 379 13.94 18.76 3.99
N TRP A 380 13.31 18.24 5.04
CA TRP A 380 13.43 18.72 6.41
C TRP A 380 13.85 17.55 7.30
N GLY A 381 15.03 17.62 7.90
CA GLY A 381 15.48 16.61 8.87
C GLY A 381 14.67 16.75 10.16
N GLY A 382 14.73 17.94 10.74
CA GLY A 382 14.05 18.29 11.98
C GLY A 382 14.99 18.25 13.19
N ILE A 383 14.56 17.59 14.26
CA ILE A 383 15.32 17.48 15.51
C ILE A 383 16.03 16.14 15.53
N GLY A 384 17.34 16.16 15.32
CA GLY A 384 18.14 14.93 15.34
C GLY A 384 19.52 15.14 14.76
N GLN A 385 20.21 14.04 14.50
CA GLN A 385 21.33 13.98 13.56
C GLN A 385 20.82 13.35 12.27
N ASP A 386 20.43 14.18 11.31
CA ASP A 386 19.75 13.71 10.12
C ASP A 386 20.73 13.48 8.96
N ILE A 387 20.40 12.54 8.09
CA ILE A 387 21.21 12.20 6.91
C ILE A 387 20.39 12.39 5.64
N PHE A 388 20.85 13.29 4.78
CA PHE A 388 20.29 13.54 3.45
C PHE A 388 21.14 12.78 2.42
N VAL A 389 20.55 11.78 1.76
CA VAL A 389 21.26 10.87 0.86
C VAL A 389 21.06 11.31 -0.59
N PHE A 390 22.15 11.33 -1.37
CA PHE A 390 22.11 11.50 -2.83
C PHE A 390 22.94 10.41 -3.51
N SER A 391 22.35 9.77 -4.51
CA SER A 391 22.88 8.55 -5.12
C SER A 391 23.07 8.63 -6.63
N ALA A 392 22.32 9.49 -7.31
CA ALA A 392 22.40 9.71 -8.74
C ALA A 392 22.33 11.20 -9.08
N VAL A 393 22.86 11.58 -10.24
CA VAL A 393 22.83 12.99 -10.72
C VAL A 393 21.39 13.48 -10.87
N THR A 394 20.48 12.57 -11.25
CA THR A 394 19.05 12.82 -11.37
C THR A 394 18.39 13.18 -10.05
N ASP A 395 19.03 12.88 -8.92
CA ASP A 395 18.48 13.18 -7.60
C ASP A 395 18.53 14.68 -7.30
N SER A 396 19.39 15.45 -7.97
CA SER A 396 19.44 16.90 -7.75
C SER A 396 20.12 17.61 -8.91
N LEU A 397 19.38 17.71 -10.01
CA LEU A 397 19.89 18.33 -11.25
C LEU A 397 20.19 19.79 -11.01
N TYR A 398 21.26 20.32 -11.63
CA TYR A 398 21.61 21.75 -11.50
C TYR A 398 20.43 22.72 -11.74
N ALA A 399 19.56 22.40 -12.71
CA ALA A 399 18.42 23.24 -13.09
C ALA A 399 17.18 23.05 -12.20
N GLN A 400 17.13 21.97 -11.42
CA GLN A 400 16.04 21.57 -10.54
C GLN A 400 16.67 21.05 -9.23
N PRO A 401 17.33 21.92 -8.45
CA PRO A 401 18.03 21.49 -7.26
C PRO A 401 17.05 21.18 -6.14
N ASP A 402 17.39 20.17 -5.36
CA ASP A 402 16.73 19.88 -4.09
C ASP A 402 17.09 20.95 -3.08
N ARG A 403 16.22 21.05 -2.07
CA ARG A 403 16.34 22.02 -1.00
C ARG A 403 16.33 21.32 0.34
N ILE A 404 17.45 21.42 1.07
CA ILE A 404 17.51 21.05 2.48
C ILE A 404 17.20 22.30 3.30
N MET A 405 16.15 22.25 4.10
CA MET A 405 15.53 23.47 4.63
C MET A 405 15.91 23.84 6.06
N ASP A 406 16.52 22.93 6.82
CA ASP A 406 16.82 23.09 8.24
C ASP A 406 18.18 22.50 8.67
N PHE A 407 19.14 22.47 7.76
CA PHE A 407 20.46 21.85 7.98
C PHE A 407 21.23 22.47 9.16
N SER A 408 21.69 21.61 10.06
CA SER A 408 22.45 21.96 11.27
C SER A 408 23.89 21.44 11.18
N THR A 409 24.84 22.32 10.85
CA THR A 409 26.27 21.98 10.77
C THR A 409 26.81 21.32 12.04
N GLY A 410 27.62 20.27 11.87
CA GLY A 410 28.16 19.46 12.96
C GLY A 410 27.18 18.50 13.62
N LEU A 411 25.91 18.49 13.19
CA LEU A 411 24.89 17.51 13.58
C LEU A 411 24.44 16.69 12.37
N ASP A 412 23.89 17.35 11.36
CA ASP A 412 23.37 16.73 10.16
C ASP A 412 24.48 16.41 9.16
N ARG A 413 24.19 15.49 8.24
CA ARG A 413 25.14 15.08 7.20
C ARG A 413 24.50 14.92 5.84
N ILE A 414 25.30 15.19 4.81
CA ILE A 414 25.00 14.91 3.42
C ILE A 414 25.80 13.68 3.01
N ASP A 415 25.10 12.62 2.62
CA ASP A 415 25.69 11.36 2.19
C ASP A 415 25.75 11.29 0.67
N LEU A 416 26.97 11.34 0.14
CA LEU A 416 27.28 11.30 -1.29
C LEU A 416 27.90 9.97 -1.71
N GLN A 417 27.89 8.93 -0.86
CA GLN A 417 28.58 7.67 -1.15
C GLN A 417 28.03 6.96 -2.40
N GLY A 418 26.74 7.12 -2.71
CA GLY A 418 26.13 6.59 -3.92
C GLY A 418 26.64 7.29 -5.19
N LEU A 419 26.81 8.61 -5.13
CA LEU A 419 27.41 9.41 -6.20
C LEU A 419 28.93 9.23 -6.32
N ASN A 420 29.62 8.89 -5.22
CA ASN A 420 31.07 8.85 -5.15
C ASN A 420 31.69 7.56 -5.72
N GLN A 421 31.22 7.13 -6.89
CA GLN A 421 31.78 5.99 -7.61
C GLN A 421 31.87 6.34 -9.10
N ASN A 422 33.08 6.32 -9.66
CA ASN A 422 33.26 6.46 -11.10
C ASN A 422 32.81 5.17 -11.82
N ARG A 423 32.86 5.15 -13.16
CA ARG A 423 32.52 3.95 -13.96
C ARG A 423 33.37 2.69 -13.67
N PHE A 424 34.45 2.82 -12.90
CA PHE A 424 35.34 1.75 -12.46
C PHE A 424 35.20 1.42 -10.96
N GLY A 425 34.33 2.13 -10.23
CA GLY A 425 34.10 1.97 -8.79
C GLY A 425 35.07 2.73 -7.88
N ASP A 426 35.95 3.59 -8.41
CA ASP A 426 36.84 4.41 -7.58
C ASP A 426 36.11 5.65 -7.04
N LYS A 427 36.40 6.00 -5.78
CA LYS A 427 36.01 7.28 -5.19
C LYS A 427 36.70 8.43 -5.93
N PHE A 428 35.94 9.45 -6.32
CA PHE A 428 36.45 10.54 -7.14
C PHE A 428 35.94 11.93 -6.74
N ILE A 429 34.91 12.03 -5.89
CA ILE A 429 34.43 13.30 -5.34
C ILE A 429 35.49 13.89 -4.41
N HIS A 430 35.85 15.15 -4.65
CA HIS A 430 36.79 15.92 -3.83
C HIS A 430 36.45 17.41 -3.86
N PHE A 431 36.56 18.08 -2.70
CA PHE A 431 36.22 19.49 -2.58
C PHE A 431 37.34 20.39 -3.11
N VAL A 432 36.96 21.41 -3.87
CA VAL A 432 37.82 22.43 -4.46
C VAL A 432 37.27 23.83 -4.16
N ASN A 433 38.14 24.83 -4.24
CA ASN A 433 37.72 26.24 -4.08
C ASN A 433 37.22 26.87 -5.40
N GLU A 434 37.58 26.27 -6.54
CA GLU A 434 37.20 26.73 -7.88
C GLU A 434 37.21 25.51 -8.83
N PHE A 435 36.23 25.44 -9.74
CA PHE A 435 36.17 24.37 -10.73
C PHE A 435 37.26 24.51 -11.79
N SER A 436 37.98 23.42 -12.06
CA SER A 436 38.86 23.30 -13.24
C SER A 436 38.18 22.58 -14.41
N GLY A 437 36.98 22.03 -14.18
CA GLY A 437 36.19 21.28 -15.15
C GLY A 437 36.41 19.76 -15.08
N ARG A 438 37.11 19.28 -14.04
CA ARG A 438 37.35 17.84 -13.86
C ARG A 438 36.13 17.17 -13.22
N SER A 439 35.91 15.93 -13.63
CA SER A 439 34.93 15.06 -13.00
C SER A 439 35.30 14.83 -11.52
N GLY A 440 34.30 14.92 -10.64
CA GLY A 440 34.41 14.72 -9.19
C GLY A 440 34.73 15.98 -8.40
N GLU A 441 34.96 17.13 -9.04
CA GLU A 441 35.10 18.37 -8.30
C GLU A 441 33.77 18.73 -7.62
N ALA A 442 33.82 19.04 -6.32
CA ALA A 442 32.71 19.56 -5.54
C ALA A 442 33.08 20.93 -4.96
N MET A 443 32.13 21.87 -4.90
CA MET A 443 32.35 23.24 -4.41
C MET A 443 31.17 23.67 -3.55
N LEU A 444 31.46 24.42 -2.48
CA LEU A 444 30.47 25.08 -1.65
C LEU A 444 30.50 26.59 -1.88
N SER A 445 29.34 27.20 -2.04
CA SER A 445 29.16 28.65 -2.11
C SER A 445 28.13 29.08 -1.08
N TYR A 446 28.54 29.89 -0.10
CA TYR A 446 27.64 30.36 0.96
C TYR A 446 27.29 31.83 0.78
N ASP A 447 25.99 32.12 0.81
CA ASP A 447 25.40 33.46 0.75
C ASP A 447 24.85 33.84 2.13
N ASP A 448 25.58 34.71 2.84
CA ASP A 448 25.23 35.22 4.17
C ASP A 448 23.87 35.92 4.20
N ASP A 449 23.51 36.66 3.14
CA ASP A 449 22.27 37.45 3.11
C ASP A 449 21.03 36.54 3.00
N ARG A 450 21.19 35.37 2.38
CA ARG A 450 20.13 34.37 2.23
C ARG A 450 20.18 33.25 3.25
N ASN A 451 21.26 33.14 4.02
CA ASN A 451 21.57 31.97 4.85
C ASN A 451 21.46 30.68 4.02
N LEU A 452 22.12 30.65 2.86
CA LEU A 452 22.02 29.57 1.89
C LEU A 452 23.41 29.12 1.44
N THR A 453 23.70 27.83 1.59
CA THR A 453 24.85 27.16 0.99
C THR A 453 24.41 26.42 -0.27
N GLU A 454 25.06 26.68 -1.40
CA GLU A 454 24.93 25.87 -2.61
C GLU A 454 26.04 24.82 -2.64
N LEU A 455 25.66 23.53 -2.66
CA LEU A 455 26.57 22.44 -2.99
C LEU A 455 26.51 22.20 -4.49
N LEU A 456 27.64 22.35 -5.18
CA LEU A 456 27.77 22.15 -6.62
C LEU A 456 28.73 21.00 -6.87
N ILE A 457 28.37 20.03 -7.71
CA ILE A 457 29.24 18.91 -8.07
C ILE A 457 29.29 18.75 -9.58
N ASN A 458 30.50 18.54 -10.10
CA ASN A 458 30.74 18.24 -11.51
C ASN A 458 30.99 16.73 -11.66
N ILE A 459 29.94 15.93 -11.73
CA ILE A 459 30.02 14.47 -11.84
C ILE A 459 30.51 14.06 -13.24
N GLY A 460 29.92 14.61 -14.30
CA GLY A 460 30.20 14.25 -15.69
C GLY A 460 31.50 14.81 -16.28
N GLY A 461 32.15 15.77 -15.62
CA GLY A 461 33.39 16.39 -16.09
C GLY A 461 33.18 17.42 -17.21
N ASN A 462 32.24 18.34 -17.01
CA ASN A 462 31.99 19.48 -17.90
C ASN A 462 32.75 20.73 -17.39
N GLN A 463 33.45 21.42 -18.28
CA GLN A 463 34.20 22.65 -17.94
C GLN A 463 33.34 23.90 -17.75
N TYR A 464 32.05 23.85 -18.13
CA TYR A 464 31.21 25.06 -18.17
C TYR A 464 30.10 25.10 -17.11
N GLN A 465 29.68 23.95 -16.60
CA GLN A 465 28.58 23.90 -15.62
C GLN A 465 28.63 22.60 -14.81
N PRO A 466 28.50 22.65 -13.47
CA PRO A 466 28.23 21.46 -12.66
C PRO A 466 26.88 20.86 -13.07
N ASP A 467 26.75 19.53 -12.99
CA ASP A 467 25.55 18.80 -13.36
C ASP A 467 24.66 18.44 -12.16
N PHE A 468 25.18 18.60 -10.95
CA PHE A 468 24.47 18.37 -9.70
C PHE A 468 24.50 19.61 -8.80
N LYS A 469 23.37 19.93 -8.18
CA LYS A 469 23.23 21.06 -7.24
C LYS A 469 22.25 20.73 -6.12
N VAL A 470 22.62 21.07 -4.89
CA VAL A 470 21.70 21.10 -3.73
C VAL A 470 21.73 22.49 -3.09
N ASP A 471 20.56 23.03 -2.80
CA ASP A 471 20.38 24.30 -2.07
C ASP A 471 20.13 24.00 -0.58
N ILE A 472 21.00 24.49 0.30
CA ILE A 472 21.02 24.11 1.72
C ILE A 472 20.81 25.36 2.56
N VAL A 473 19.69 25.46 3.27
CA VAL A 473 19.43 26.56 4.21
C VAL A 473 20.27 26.33 5.46
N GLY A 474 21.25 27.21 5.68
CA GLY A 474 22.25 27.07 6.74
C GLY A 474 23.68 27.00 6.18
N THR A 475 24.65 26.98 7.08
CA THR A 475 26.06 26.79 6.74
C THR A 475 26.42 25.31 6.73
N VAL A 476 27.43 24.93 5.96
CA VAL A 476 27.93 23.55 5.88
C VAL A 476 29.45 23.52 6.01
N ASN A 477 29.97 22.52 6.72
CA ASN A 477 31.40 22.30 6.95
C ASN A 477 31.87 20.99 6.31
N VAL A 478 32.73 21.12 5.30
CA VAL A 478 33.33 19.98 4.56
C VAL A 478 33.95 18.92 5.48
N ALA A 479 34.52 19.32 6.62
CA ALA A 479 35.24 18.39 7.50
C ALA A 479 34.34 17.50 8.35
N THR A 480 33.08 17.88 8.56
CA THR A 480 32.17 17.22 9.53
C THR A 480 30.86 16.78 8.93
N ASP A 481 30.39 17.46 7.88
CA ASP A 481 28.99 17.41 7.45
C ASP A 481 28.79 16.52 6.21
N PHE A 482 29.83 15.84 5.73
CA PHE A 482 29.77 14.99 4.53
C PHE A 482 30.21 13.56 4.80
N ILE A 483 29.55 12.63 4.10
CA ILE A 483 29.97 11.24 3.97
C ILE A 483 30.31 11.00 2.49
N VAL A 484 31.59 10.73 2.20
CA VAL A 484 32.14 10.52 0.84
C VAL A 484 32.96 9.24 0.76
#